data_AF-A0A0L0FCZ6-F1
#
_entry.id   AF-A0A0L0FCZ6-F1
#
_cell.length_a   1.000
_cell.length_b   1.000
_cell.length_c   1.000
_cell.angle_alpha   90.00
_cell.angle_beta   90.00
_cell.angle_gamma   90.00
#
_symmetry.space_group_name_H-M   'P 1'
#
loop_
_entity.id
_entity.type
_entity.pdbx_description
1 polymer ?
#
loop_
_entity_poly.entity_id
_entity_poly.type
_entity_poly.pdbx_seq_one_letter_code
_entity_poly.pdbx_strand_id
1 'polypeptide(L)'
;SFITTPANPYYDSFVRWQFETLNDLGKIKFGKRHTIYSPKDGQPCMDHDRQTGEGVGSQEYTLIKLHVRELPSEMASLTDGGKKVYMVAGTLRPETMYGQTNVWVRPDMSYGAYDVGENEIFICAEHCAKNLSYQGRSPVFGETTKVMDLVGMDIIGVPLEAPLTSYDVVYTLPMLNIKPDKGSGIVTSVPSDSPDDYATLRDLKNKQPMREKFGITDEMVLPFEVLPVIRIDELGDLAAVFACDKFKIRSQNDTEALAKAKDLVYLKGFYEGVLLVGDYKGMSVADAKPKVRADLIKQ
;
A
#
# COMPACT_ATOMS: atom_id res chain seq x y z
N SER A 1 -5.31 -49.83 12.13
CA SER A 1 -5.92 -48.80 11.26
C SER A 1 -7.10 -48.17 11.98
N PHE A 2 -7.35 -46.87 11.78
CA PHE A 2 -8.45 -46.14 12.43
C PHE A 2 -8.87 -44.94 11.55
N ILE A 3 -9.99 -44.28 11.88
CA ILE A 3 -10.44 -43.01 11.26
C ILE A 3 -10.21 -41.83 12.23
N THR A 4 -10.04 -40.62 11.68
CA THR A 4 -9.54 -39.44 12.42
C THR A 4 -10.61 -38.44 12.86
N THR A 5 -11.89 -38.67 12.56
CA THR A 5 -13.00 -37.78 12.92
C THR A 5 -13.67 -38.22 14.23
N PRO A 6 -14.58 -37.42 14.82
CA PRO A 6 -15.33 -37.80 16.01
C PRO A 6 -16.17 -39.08 15.87
N ALA A 7 -16.34 -39.61 14.65
CA ALA A 7 -16.96 -40.92 14.41
C ALA A 7 -16.17 -42.09 15.03
N ASN A 8 -14.89 -41.88 15.37
CA ASN A 8 -14.09 -42.83 16.15
C ASN A 8 -13.88 -42.31 17.58
N PRO A 9 -14.61 -42.85 18.57
CA PRO A 9 -14.55 -42.35 19.95
C PRO A 9 -13.17 -42.54 20.60
N TYR A 10 -12.41 -43.57 20.23
CA TYR A 10 -11.07 -43.80 20.77
C TYR A 10 -10.08 -42.73 20.31
N TYR A 11 -10.14 -42.36 19.03
CA TYR A 11 -9.27 -41.31 18.50
C TYR A 11 -9.69 -39.92 18.97
N ASP A 12 -10.99 -39.65 19.07
CA ASP A 12 -11.51 -38.40 19.67
C ASP A 12 -11.01 -38.21 21.11
N SER A 13 -11.09 -39.27 21.94
CA SER A 13 -10.57 -39.24 23.31
C SER A 13 -9.05 -39.00 23.37
N PHE A 14 -8.29 -39.59 22.45
CA PHE A 14 -6.85 -39.35 22.33
C PHE A 14 -6.52 -37.90 21.97
N VAL A 15 -7.23 -37.31 20.99
CA VAL A 15 -7.05 -35.91 20.58
C VAL A 15 -7.44 -34.95 21.71
N ARG A 16 -8.52 -35.22 22.45
CA ARG A 16 -8.89 -34.41 23.64
C ARG A 16 -7.78 -34.39 24.68
N TRP A 17 -7.27 -35.55 25.06
CA TRP A 17 -6.14 -35.66 25.99
C TRP A 17 -4.93 -34.85 25.52
N GLN A 18 -4.61 -34.90 24.21
CA GLN A 18 -3.53 -34.11 23.63
C GLN A 18 -3.76 -32.60 23.78
N PHE A 19 -4.95 -32.10 23.42
CA PHE A 19 -5.29 -30.68 23.50
C PHE A 19 -5.36 -30.17 24.94
N GLU A 20 -5.89 -30.96 25.87
CA GLU A 20 -5.89 -30.65 27.31
C GLU A 20 -4.45 -30.53 27.83
N THR A 21 -3.60 -31.51 27.53
CA THR A 21 -2.18 -31.49 27.91
C THR A 21 -1.46 -30.26 27.31
N LEU A 22 -1.69 -29.95 26.04
CA LEU A 22 -1.11 -28.76 25.40
C LEU A 22 -1.61 -27.45 26.03
N ASN A 23 -2.86 -27.40 26.46
CA ASN A 23 -3.42 -26.26 27.17
C ASN A 23 -2.80 -26.10 28.56
N ASP A 24 -2.66 -27.18 29.33
CA ASP A 24 -2.03 -27.20 30.65
C ASP A 24 -0.55 -26.79 30.59
N LEU A 25 0.15 -27.17 29.52
CA LEU A 25 1.52 -26.73 29.22
C LEU A 25 1.60 -25.30 28.66
N GLY A 26 0.46 -24.62 28.54
CA GLY A 26 0.36 -23.24 28.04
C GLY A 26 0.75 -23.08 26.57
N LYS A 27 0.67 -24.14 25.76
CA LYS A 27 0.98 -24.12 24.31
C LYS A 27 -0.22 -23.69 23.46
N ILE A 28 -1.44 -23.81 23.98
CA ILE A 28 -2.65 -23.28 23.35
C ILE A 28 -2.91 -21.89 23.92
N LYS A 29 -3.18 -20.92 23.02
CA LYS A 29 -3.50 -19.54 23.37
C LYS A 29 -4.74 -19.11 22.61
N PHE A 30 -5.59 -18.32 23.27
CA PHE A 30 -6.74 -17.68 22.66
C PHE A 30 -6.48 -16.17 22.51
N GLY A 31 -6.79 -15.62 21.35
CA GLY A 31 -6.65 -14.20 21.08
C GLY A 31 -6.88 -13.85 19.62
N LYS A 32 -7.17 -12.57 19.34
CA LYS A 32 -7.34 -12.06 17.97
C LYS A 32 -5.97 -12.00 17.29
N ARG A 33 -5.83 -12.70 16.16
CA ARG A 33 -4.58 -12.80 15.39
C ARG A 33 -4.86 -12.66 13.90
N HIS A 34 -3.87 -12.20 13.15
CA HIS A 34 -3.92 -12.23 11.70
C HIS A 34 -3.66 -13.66 11.21
N THR A 35 -4.44 -14.06 10.21
CA THR A 35 -4.31 -15.35 9.54
C THR A 35 -4.87 -15.20 8.13
N ILE A 36 -4.42 -16.06 7.22
CA ILE A 36 -5.16 -16.28 5.97
C ILE A 36 -6.53 -16.86 6.33
N TYR A 37 -7.57 -16.30 5.73
CA TYR A 37 -8.96 -16.52 6.12
C TYR A 37 -9.80 -16.72 4.85
N SER A 38 -10.73 -17.68 4.89
CA SER A 38 -11.69 -17.88 3.82
C SER A 38 -13.03 -17.24 4.20
N PRO A 39 -13.46 -16.16 3.53
CA PRO A 39 -14.79 -15.59 3.71
C PRO A 39 -15.93 -16.60 3.51
N LYS A 40 -15.75 -17.54 2.59
CA LYS A 40 -16.77 -18.54 2.25
C LYS A 40 -16.89 -19.61 3.33
N ASP A 41 -15.77 -20.06 3.87
CA ASP A 41 -15.76 -21.13 4.87
C ASP A 41 -15.93 -20.59 6.30
N GLY A 42 -15.79 -19.27 6.49
CA GLY A 42 -15.98 -18.63 7.79
C GLY A 42 -14.90 -18.98 8.82
N GLN A 43 -13.71 -19.38 8.36
CA GLN A 43 -12.63 -19.86 9.23
C GLN A 43 -11.23 -19.54 8.66
N PRO A 44 -10.18 -19.65 9.50
CA PRO A 44 -8.79 -19.62 9.01
C PRO A 44 -8.57 -20.70 7.93
N CYS A 45 -7.91 -20.33 6.83
CA CYS A 45 -7.60 -21.24 5.72
C CYS A 45 -6.12 -21.63 5.79
N MET A 46 -5.87 -22.78 6.42
CA MET A 46 -4.52 -23.32 6.63
C MET A 46 -4.05 -24.08 5.40
N ASP A 47 -2.78 -24.49 5.37
CA ASP A 47 -2.12 -24.99 4.16
C ASP A 47 -2.87 -26.16 3.48
N HIS A 48 -3.35 -27.12 4.26
CA HIS A 48 -4.11 -28.26 3.71
C HIS A 48 -5.55 -27.94 3.30
N ASP A 49 -6.04 -26.74 3.61
CA ASP A 49 -7.36 -26.26 3.18
C ASP A 49 -7.29 -25.50 1.84
N ARG A 50 -6.07 -25.31 1.30
CA ARG A 50 -5.82 -24.49 0.11
C ARG A 50 -5.77 -25.31 -1.16
N GLN A 51 -6.20 -24.69 -2.25
CA GLN A 51 -5.97 -25.19 -3.61
C GLN A 51 -4.73 -24.56 -4.26
N THR A 52 -4.33 -23.37 -3.81
CA THR A 52 -3.18 -22.62 -4.33
C THR A 52 -2.50 -21.84 -3.20
N GLY A 53 -1.20 -21.54 -3.36
CA GLY A 53 -0.46 -20.71 -2.41
C GLY A 53 -0.20 -21.39 -1.06
N GLU A 54 0.11 -22.69 -1.06
CA GLU A 54 0.62 -23.39 0.13
C GLU A 54 1.87 -22.67 0.66
N GLY A 55 1.94 -22.45 1.98
CA GLY A 55 3.05 -21.73 2.62
C GLY A 55 3.00 -20.20 2.49
N VAL A 56 2.01 -19.63 1.79
CA VAL A 56 1.84 -18.16 1.72
C VAL A 56 1.27 -17.63 3.05
N GLY A 57 1.98 -16.70 3.67
CA GLY A 57 1.55 -16.02 4.90
C GLY A 57 0.94 -14.64 4.66
N SER A 58 0.46 -14.01 5.73
CA SER A 58 0.06 -12.60 5.71
C SER A 58 1.29 -11.71 5.51
N GLN A 59 1.24 -10.81 4.54
CA GLN A 59 2.24 -9.76 4.35
C GLN A 59 1.72 -8.44 4.89
N GLU A 60 2.48 -7.80 5.77
CA GLU A 60 2.12 -6.52 6.36
C GLU A 60 2.48 -5.35 5.42
N TYR A 61 1.55 -4.40 5.27
CA TYR A 61 1.74 -3.12 4.58
C TYR A 61 1.42 -1.99 5.54
N THR A 62 2.11 -0.86 5.40
CA THR A 62 1.68 0.40 6.02
C THR A 62 0.69 1.06 5.07
N LEU A 63 -0.53 1.30 5.54
CA LEU A 63 -1.58 1.93 4.74
C LEU A 63 -1.56 3.43 5.04
N ILE A 64 -1.05 4.22 4.10
CA ILE A 64 -0.96 5.67 4.20
C ILE A 64 -2.33 6.26 3.88
N LYS A 65 -2.83 7.14 4.75
CA LYS A 65 -4.06 7.91 4.54
C LYS A 65 -3.69 9.26 3.92
N LEU A 66 -4.18 9.53 2.72
CA LEU A 66 -3.98 10.78 2.00
C LEU A 66 -5.31 11.53 1.98
N HIS A 67 -5.39 12.63 2.71
CA HIS A 67 -6.63 13.37 2.89
C HIS A 67 -6.98 14.14 1.61
N VAL A 68 -8.19 13.95 1.11
CA VAL A 68 -8.67 14.65 -0.09
C VAL A 68 -9.06 16.07 0.31
N ARG A 69 -8.36 17.08 -0.23
CA ARG A 69 -8.64 18.49 0.10
C ARG A 69 -9.87 19.02 -0.62
N GLU A 70 -9.97 18.70 -1.89
CA GLU A 70 -11.06 19.13 -2.75
C GLU A 70 -11.51 17.94 -3.59
N LEU A 71 -12.82 17.66 -3.54
CA LEU A 71 -13.43 16.62 -4.34
C LEU A 71 -13.98 17.22 -5.62
N PRO A 72 -13.80 16.53 -6.77
CA PRO A 72 -14.63 16.74 -7.95
C PRO A 72 -16.11 16.77 -7.58
N SER A 73 -16.88 17.59 -8.31
CA SER A 73 -18.31 17.84 -8.06
C SER A 73 -19.15 16.55 -7.97
N GLU A 74 -18.78 15.55 -8.75
CA GLU A 74 -19.39 14.24 -8.87
C GLU A 74 -19.24 13.41 -7.58
N MET A 75 -18.24 13.72 -6.77
CA MET A 75 -17.92 13.06 -5.50
C MET A 75 -18.29 13.91 -4.26
N ALA A 76 -18.94 15.06 -4.44
CA ALA A 76 -19.25 15.97 -3.33
C ALA A 76 -20.05 15.29 -2.19
N SER A 77 -20.95 14.37 -2.54
CA SER A 77 -21.76 13.61 -1.57
C SER A 77 -20.95 12.73 -0.61
N LEU A 78 -19.68 12.42 -0.93
CA LEU A 78 -18.81 11.65 -0.03
C LEU A 78 -18.48 12.39 1.26
N THR A 79 -18.63 13.73 1.27
CA THR A 79 -18.41 14.57 2.45
C THR A 79 -19.68 14.89 3.22
N ASP A 80 -20.84 14.39 2.77
CA ASP A 80 -22.11 14.58 3.46
C ASP A 80 -22.04 14.10 4.90
N GLY A 81 -22.60 14.89 5.82
CA GLY A 81 -22.51 14.61 7.26
C GLY A 81 -21.14 14.91 7.88
N GLY A 82 -20.26 15.61 7.15
CA GLY A 82 -18.94 16.00 7.66
C GLY A 82 -17.90 14.88 7.61
N LYS A 83 -18.11 13.88 6.75
CA LYS A 83 -17.19 12.75 6.56
C LYS A 83 -15.88 13.22 5.94
N LYS A 84 -14.78 12.63 6.39
CA LYS A 84 -13.45 12.86 5.80
C LYS A 84 -13.15 11.80 4.76
N VAL A 85 -12.68 12.23 3.59
CA VAL A 85 -12.35 11.31 2.49
C VAL A 85 -10.84 11.13 2.41
N TYR A 86 -10.41 9.88 2.39
CA TYR A 86 -9.01 9.50 2.28
C TYR A 86 -8.79 8.58 1.09
N MET A 87 -7.81 8.88 0.27
CA MET A 87 -7.21 7.88 -0.60
C MET A 87 -6.21 7.07 0.22
N VAL A 88 -6.34 5.75 0.20
CA VAL A 88 -5.45 4.89 1.00
C VAL A 88 -4.44 4.17 0.12
N ALA A 89 -3.16 4.34 0.40
CA ALA A 89 -2.06 3.80 -0.39
C ALA A 89 -1.20 2.84 0.44
N GLY A 90 -1.05 1.60 -0.02
CA GLY A 90 -0.24 0.59 0.65
C GLY A 90 1.25 0.72 0.32
N THR A 91 2.12 0.88 1.32
CA THR A 91 3.58 0.90 1.15
C THR A 91 4.30 -0.11 2.05
N LEU A 92 5.41 -0.65 1.54
CA LEU A 92 6.35 -1.47 2.32
C LEU A 92 7.51 -0.65 2.89
N ARG A 93 7.62 0.62 2.50
CA ARG A 93 8.73 1.53 2.83
C ARG A 93 8.20 2.84 3.42
N PRO A 94 7.60 2.80 4.62
CA PRO A 94 7.05 4.00 5.24
C PRO A 94 8.11 5.08 5.53
N GLU A 95 9.38 4.69 5.68
CA GLU A 95 10.50 5.62 5.86
C GLU A 95 10.70 6.58 4.67
N THR A 96 10.20 6.23 3.48
CA THR A 96 10.40 7.05 2.28
C THR A 96 9.33 8.10 2.07
N MET A 97 8.29 8.14 2.93
CA MET A 97 7.12 9.00 2.74
C MET A 97 7.42 10.51 2.81
N TYR A 98 8.60 10.90 3.32
CA TYR A 98 9.10 12.28 3.25
C TYR A 98 9.34 12.77 1.83
N GLY A 99 9.58 11.87 0.87
CA GLY A 99 9.89 12.20 -0.52
C GLY A 99 8.70 12.09 -1.47
N GLN A 100 7.46 12.15 -0.95
CA GLN A 100 6.29 12.02 -1.81
C GLN A 100 6.13 13.25 -2.71
N THR A 101 6.06 13.04 -4.02
CA THR A 101 5.79 14.11 -5.00
C THR A 101 4.35 14.11 -5.49
N ASN A 102 3.74 12.92 -5.54
CA ASN A 102 2.40 12.70 -6.08
C ASN A 102 1.88 11.33 -5.64
N VAL A 103 0.70 10.98 -6.13
CA VAL A 103 0.06 9.68 -5.88
C VAL A 103 -0.29 9.06 -7.21
N TRP A 104 -0.03 7.77 -7.38
CA TRP A 104 -0.32 7.05 -8.61
C TRP A 104 -1.67 6.36 -8.54
N VAL A 105 -2.46 6.61 -9.58
CA VAL A 105 -3.71 5.93 -9.85
C VAL A 105 -3.69 5.38 -11.27
N ARG A 106 -4.25 4.20 -11.46
CA ARG A 106 -4.39 3.60 -12.78
C ARG A 106 -5.71 4.04 -13.43
N PRO A 107 -5.69 4.75 -14.57
CA PRO A 107 -6.88 5.40 -15.14
C PRO A 107 -8.02 4.44 -15.52
N ASP A 108 -7.69 3.24 -15.98
CA ASP A 108 -8.64 2.22 -16.46
C ASP A 108 -9.06 1.21 -15.39
N MET A 109 -8.60 1.38 -14.14
CA MET A 109 -8.90 0.47 -13.04
C MET A 109 -10.17 0.90 -12.30
N SER A 110 -10.93 -0.07 -11.82
CA SER A 110 -12.09 0.20 -10.95
C SER A 110 -11.65 0.40 -9.50
N TYR A 111 -12.21 1.44 -8.89
CA TYR A 111 -12.08 1.79 -7.48
C TYR A 111 -13.50 1.90 -6.88
N GLY A 112 -13.57 2.05 -5.57
CA GLY A 112 -14.79 2.48 -4.91
C GLY A 112 -14.47 3.38 -3.73
N ALA A 113 -15.45 4.16 -3.33
CA ALA A 113 -15.48 4.83 -2.05
C ALA A 113 -16.24 3.95 -1.06
N TYR A 114 -15.63 3.67 0.09
CA TYR A 114 -16.16 2.77 1.11
C TYR A 114 -16.24 3.49 2.45
N ASP A 115 -17.40 3.42 3.11
CA ASP A 115 -17.54 3.85 4.49
C ASP A 115 -16.89 2.82 5.42
N VAL A 116 -15.84 3.26 6.11
CA VAL A 116 -15.04 2.43 7.02
C VAL A 116 -15.41 2.66 8.49
N GLY A 117 -16.43 3.48 8.75
CA GLY A 117 -16.79 3.93 10.09
C GLY A 117 -15.96 5.14 10.52
N GLU A 118 -16.12 5.54 11.79
CA GLU A 118 -15.37 6.65 12.40
C GLU A 118 -15.44 7.98 11.62
N ASN A 119 -16.51 8.18 10.84
CA ASN A 119 -16.72 9.35 9.99
C ASN A 119 -15.68 9.48 8.85
N GLU A 120 -15.15 8.35 8.37
CA GLU A 120 -14.16 8.28 7.29
C GLU A 120 -14.66 7.47 6.09
N ILE A 121 -14.33 7.96 4.90
CA ILE A 121 -14.52 7.28 3.62
C ILE A 121 -13.16 6.95 3.04
N PHE A 122 -12.92 5.69 2.67
CA PHE A 122 -11.71 5.26 2.00
C PHE A 122 -11.95 5.03 0.51
N ILE A 123 -11.13 5.65 -0.33
CA ILE A 123 -11.06 5.37 -1.76
C ILE A 123 -9.94 4.35 -1.99
N CYS A 124 -10.30 3.17 -2.51
CA CYS A 124 -9.37 2.11 -2.85
C CYS A 124 -10.00 1.08 -3.81
N ALA A 125 -9.20 0.11 -4.26
CA ALA A 125 -9.70 -1.05 -4.98
C ALA A 125 -10.55 -1.97 -4.08
N GLU A 126 -11.52 -2.66 -4.68
CA GLU A 126 -12.50 -3.49 -3.94
C GLU A 126 -11.86 -4.60 -3.09
N HIS A 127 -10.79 -5.24 -3.59
CA HIS A 127 -10.08 -6.28 -2.83
C HIS A 127 -9.44 -5.72 -1.56
N CYS A 128 -9.03 -4.45 -1.56
CA CYS A 128 -8.46 -3.77 -0.39
C CYS A 128 -9.55 -3.52 0.66
N ALA A 129 -10.68 -2.94 0.26
CA ALA A 129 -11.82 -2.73 1.15
C ALA A 129 -12.31 -4.04 1.78
N LYS A 130 -12.37 -5.12 0.98
CA LYS A 130 -12.71 -6.46 1.49
C LYS A 130 -11.68 -6.97 2.49
N ASN A 131 -10.38 -6.85 2.21
CA ASN A 131 -9.36 -7.26 3.18
C ASN A 131 -9.45 -6.44 4.49
N LEU A 132 -9.73 -5.14 4.40
CA LEU A 132 -9.91 -4.25 5.54
C LEU A 132 -11.15 -4.63 6.38
N SER A 133 -12.25 -5.06 5.75
CA SER A 133 -13.44 -5.48 6.49
C SER A 133 -13.20 -6.72 7.36
N TYR A 134 -12.42 -7.68 6.87
CA TYR A 134 -11.96 -8.85 7.66
C TYR A 134 -10.84 -8.52 8.65
N GLN A 135 -10.29 -7.30 8.61
CA GLN A 135 -9.36 -6.79 9.62
C GLN A 135 -10.07 -5.95 10.70
N GLY A 136 -11.40 -5.81 10.61
CA GLY A 136 -12.19 -4.99 11.53
C GLY A 136 -12.01 -3.49 11.30
N ARG A 137 -11.76 -3.08 10.06
CA ARG A 137 -11.69 -1.68 9.61
C ARG A 137 -12.96 -1.26 8.85
N SER A 138 -14.03 -2.00 9.02
CA SER A 138 -15.37 -1.67 8.55
C SER A 138 -16.33 -1.67 9.76
N PRO A 139 -17.48 -0.99 9.67
CA PRO A 139 -18.47 -0.98 10.75
C PRO A 139 -18.95 -2.39 11.14
N VAL A 140 -19.05 -3.29 10.15
CA VAL A 140 -19.45 -4.69 10.33
C VAL A 140 -18.35 -5.60 9.79
N PHE A 141 -17.88 -6.54 10.62
CA PHE A 141 -16.79 -7.45 10.26
C PHE A 141 -17.12 -8.26 9.00
N GLY A 142 -16.22 -8.23 8.03
CA GLY A 142 -16.36 -8.97 6.77
C GLY A 142 -17.30 -8.34 5.74
N GLU A 143 -17.98 -7.24 6.07
CA GLU A 143 -18.88 -6.51 5.18
C GLU A 143 -18.26 -5.16 4.75
N THR A 144 -18.45 -4.80 3.47
CA THR A 144 -18.01 -3.53 2.91
C THR A 144 -19.21 -2.64 2.62
N THR A 145 -19.18 -1.40 3.11
CA THR A 145 -20.23 -0.40 2.83
C THR A 145 -19.77 0.49 1.68
N LYS A 146 -19.99 0.05 0.44
CA LYS A 146 -19.64 0.83 -0.76
C LYS A 146 -20.65 1.97 -0.93
N VAL A 147 -20.17 3.21 -0.98
CA VAL A 147 -21.02 4.41 -1.13
C VAL A 147 -21.00 4.95 -2.56
N MET A 148 -19.95 4.66 -3.34
CA MET A 148 -19.82 5.10 -4.73
C MET A 148 -18.86 4.17 -5.49
N ASP A 149 -19.21 3.83 -6.73
CA ASP A 149 -18.31 3.20 -7.69
C ASP A 149 -17.52 4.28 -8.43
N LEU A 150 -16.22 4.05 -8.62
CA LEU A 150 -15.30 5.00 -9.24
C LEU A 150 -14.43 4.27 -10.27
N VAL A 151 -13.96 5.00 -11.27
CA VAL A 151 -12.91 4.58 -12.19
C VAL A 151 -11.70 5.48 -11.95
N GLY A 152 -10.49 4.98 -12.23
CA GLY A 152 -9.26 5.75 -11.99
C GLY A 152 -9.25 7.12 -12.65
N MET A 153 -9.92 7.27 -13.79
CA MET A 153 -10.07 8.56 -14.47
C MET A 153 -10.81 9.60 -13.62
N ASP A 154 -11.78 9.18 -12.80
CA ASP A 154 -12.59 10.08 -11.96
C ASP A 154 -11.77 10.68 -10.81
N ILE A 155 -10.63 10.07 -10.48
CA ILE A 155 -9.76 10.43 -9.36
C ILE A 155 -8.37 10.90 -9.81
N ILE A 156 -8.17 11.29 -11.07
CA ILE A 156 -6.93 11.94 -11.55
C ILE A 156 -7.01 13.46 -11.32
N GLY A 157 -5.88 14.07 -10.96
CA GLY A 157 -5.76 15.52 -10.72
C GLY A 157 -6.34 15.98 -9.39
N VAL A 158 -6.73 15.05 -8.51
CA VAL A 158 -7.30 15.36 -7.20
C VAL A 158 -6.18 15.85 -6.25
N PRO A 159 -6.35 17.01 -5.59
CA PRO A 159 -5.40 17.51 -4.61
C PRO A 159 -5.52 16.77 -3.27
N LEU A 160 -4.38 16.33 -2.77
CA LEU A 160 -4.25 15.52 -1.57
C LEU A 160 -3.27 16.15 -0.60
N GLU A 161 -3.56 15.99 0.69
CA GLU A 161 -2.60 16.20 1.77
C GLU A 161 -2.01 14.84 2.15
N ALA A 162 -0.70 14.70 1.92
CA ALA A 162 0.03 13.47 2.21
C ALA A 162 0.88 13.65 3.47
N PRO A 163 0.96 12.65 4.36
CA PRO A 163 1.76 12.77 5.57
C PRO A 163 3.26 12.82 5.25
N LEU A 164 4.02 13.49 6.11
CA LEU A 164 5.50 13.59 6.12
C LEU A 164 6.17 14.32 4.95
N THR A 165 5.54 14.46 3.79
CA THR A 165 6.13 15.21 2.67
C THR A 165 6.22 16.70 2.99
N SER A 166 7.20 17.38 2.40
CA SER A 166 7.35 18.84 2.51
C SER A 166 6.38 19.61 1.61
N TYR A 167 5.67 18.94 0.71
CA TYR A 167 4.67 19.56 -0.15
C TYR A 167 3.32 19.67 0.57
N ASP A 168 2.79 20.89 0.66
CA ASP A 168 1.47 21.13 1.28
C ASP A 168 0.33 20.41 0.54
N VAL A 169 0.48 20.27 -0.78
CA VAL A 169 -0.48 19.59 -1.67
C VAL A 169 0.29 18.74 -2.66
N VAL A 170 -0.15 17.50 -2.84
CA VAL A 170 0.29 16.60 -3.91
C VAL A 170 -0.94 16.17 -4.72
N TYR A 171 -0.74 15.71 -5.95
CA TYR A 171 -1.85 15.35 -6.84
C TYR A 171 -1.87 13.86 -7.18
N THR A 172 -3.05 13.35 -7.52
CA THR A 172 -3.17 12.05 -8.18
C THR A 172 -2.79 12.16 -9.64
N LEU A 173 -1.89 11.28 -10.09
CA LEU A 173 -1.36 11.23 -11.45
C LEU A 173 -1.49 9.81 -12.02
N PRO A 174 -1.55 9.65 -13.35
CA PRO A 174 -1.79 8.39 -14.01
C PRO A 174 -0.53 7.54 -14.07
N MET A 175 -0.66 6.26 -13.71
CA MET A 175 0.37 5.24 -13.90
C MET A 175 -0.26 3.97 -14.48
N LEU A 176 0.24 3.53 -15.64
CA LEU A 176 -0.45 2.49 -16.44
C LEU A 176 -0.11 1.06 -16.00
N ASN A 177 1.01 0.88 -15.29
CA ASN A 177 1.55 -0.42 -14.92
C ASN A 177 1.19 -0.87 -13.48
N ILE A 178 0.25 -0.19 -12.80
CA ILE A 178 -0.24 -0.63 -11.49
C ILE A 178 -1.01 -1.94 -11.64
N LYS A 179 -0.69 -2.89 -10.76
CA LYS A 179 -1.34 -4.20 -10.71
C LYS A 179 -2.60 -4.14 -9.85
N PRO A 180 -3.76 -4.58 -10.37
CA PRO A 180 -5.04 -4.45 -9.67
C PRO A 180 -5.21 -5.40 -8.49
N ASP A 181 -4.32 -6.39 -8.33
CA ASP A 181 -4.37 -7.44 -7.30
C ASP A 181 -3.43 -7.19 -6.13
N LYS A 182 -2.72 -6.05 -6.10
CA LYS A 182 -1.73 -5.73 -5.06
C LYS A 182 -2.03 -4.42 -4.34
N GLY A 183 -1.88 -4.47 -3.01
CA GLY A 183 -1.98 -3.30 -2.15
C GLY A 183 -3.41 -2.75 -2.07
N SER A 184 -3.58 -1.47 -2.35
CA SER A 184 -4.87 -0.79 -2.39
C SER A 184 -5.31 -0.37 -3.79
N GLY A 185 -4.49 -0.64 -4.80
CA GLY A 185 -4.64 -0.06 -6.14
C GLY A 185 -4.17 1.40 -6.26
N ILE A 186 -3.85 2.06 -5.14
CA ILE A 186 -3.28 3.41 -5.10
C ILE A 186 -1.86 3.28 -4.56
N VAL A 187 -0.91 3.95 -5.22
CA VAL A 187 0.53 3.85 -4.88
C VAL A 187 1.08 5.24 -4.59
N THR A 188 1.86 5.38 -3.52
CA THR A 188 2.58 6.62 -3.22
C THR A 188 3.77 6.79 -4.18
N SER A 189 4.01 7.99 -4.70
CA SER A 189 5.15 8.27 -5.58
C SER A 189 6.33 8.83 -4.80
N VAL A 190 7.41 8.07 -4.69
CA VAL A 190 8.68 8.54 -4.10
C VAL A 190 9.81 8.40 -5.13
N PRO A 191 9.93 9.37 -6.06
CA PRO A 191 10.83 9.27 -7.21
C PRO A 191 12.32 9.30 -6.84
N SER A 192 12.71 9.59 -5.60
CA SER A 192 14.10 9.51 -5.15
C SER A 192 14.58 8.07 -4.96
N ASP A 193 13.66 7.18 -4.60
CA ASP A 193 13.94 5.86 -4.01
C ASP A 193 13.17 4.71 -4.70
N SER A 194 12.32 5.04 -5.68
CA SER A 194 11.57 4.10 -6.50
C SER A 194 11.79 4.40 -8.00
N PRO A 195 12.48 3.50 -8.74
CA PRO A 195 12.73 3.68 -10.17
C PRO A 195 11.45 3.78 -11.01
N ASP A 196 10.40 3.04 -10.64
CA ASP A 196 9.08 3.09 -11.30
C ASP A 196 8.46 4.50 -11.19
N ASP A 197 8.58 5.12 -10.02
CA ASP A 197 8.03 6.44 -9.74
C ASP A 197 8.80 7.53 -10.49
N TYR A 198 10.13 7.47 -10.48
CA TYR A 198 10.98 8.40 -11.22
C TYR A 198 10.72 8.32 -12.73
N ALA A 199 10.67 7.11 -13.29
CA ALA A 199 10.44 6.92 -14.71
C ALA A 199 9.07 7.48 -15.15
N THR A 200 8.02 7.24 -14.35
CA THR A 200 6.66 7.72 -14.62
C THR A 200 6.56 9.24 -14.48
N LEU A 201 7.14 9.81 -13.42
CA LEU A 201 7.16 11.26 -13.22
C LEU A 201 7.92 11.97 -14.35
N ARG A 202 9.09 11.44 -14.73
CA ARG A 202 9.89 11.97 -15.84
C ARG A 202 9.14 11.87 -17.18
N ASP A 203 8.41 10.78 -17.42
CA ASP A 203 7.56 10.65 -18.61
C ASP A 203 6.48 11.74 -18.65
N LEU A 204 5.81 12.01 -17.52
CA LEU A 204 4.80 13.07 -17.44
C LEU A 204 5.40 14.48 -17.61
N LYS A 205 6.57 14.75 -17.03
CA LYS A 205 7.29 16.03 -17.22
C LYS A 205 7.66 16.26 -18.69
N ASN A 206 8.16 15.22 -19.37
CA ASN A 206 8.67 15.35 -20.74
C ASN A 206 7.60 15.28 -21.83
N LYS A 207 6.51 14.53 -21.62
CA LYS A 207 5.49 14.25 -22.64
C LYS A 207 4.23 15.06 -22.35
N GLN A 208 4.18 16.30 -22.84
CA GLN A 208 2.96 17.13 -22.78
C GLN A 208 1.69 16.42 -23.31
N PRO A 209 1.72 15.65 -24.41
CA PRO A 209 0.53 14.93 -24.87
C PRO A 209 -0.02 13.92 -23.86
N MET A 210 0.82 13.39 -22.96
CA MET A 210 0.39 12.49 -21.89
C MET A 210 -0.40 13.26 -20.83
N ARG A 211 0.04 14.48 -20.48
CA ARG A 211 -0.68 15.35 -19.54
C ARG A 211 -2.03 15.78 -20.11
N GLU A 212 -2.05 16.23 -21.36
CA GLU A 212 -3.29 16.61 -22.07
C GLU A 212 -4.29 15.47 -22.18
N LYS A 213 -3.82 14.25 -22.48
CA LYS A 213 -4.68 13.06 -22.58
C LYS A 213 -5.48 12.76 -21.29
N PHE A 214 -4.89 13.06 -20.13
CA PHE A 214 -5.48 12.78 -18.83
C PHE A 214 -5.98 14.05 -18.10
N GLY A 215 -6.03 15.20 -18.78
CA GLY A 215 -6.52 16.45 -18.19
C GLY A 215 -5.63 17.02 -17.09
N ILE A 216 -4.33 16.69 -17.08
CA ILE A 216 -3.39 17.11 -16.03
C ILE A 216 -2.77 18.45 -16.42
N THR A 217 -2.78 19.40 -15.49
CA THR A 217 -2.16 20.71 -15.70
C THR A 217 -0.66 20.69 -15.38
N ASP A 218 0.06 21.68 -15.90
CA ASP A 218 1.50 21.83 -15.66
C ASP A 218 1.84 21.99 -14.17
N GLU A 219 0.98 22.69 -13.42
CA GLU A 219 1.12 22.94 -11.99
C GLU A 219 1.09 21.65 -11.15
N MET A 220 0.39 20.61 -11.63
CA MET A 220 0.28 19.32 -10.94
C MET A 220 1.55 18.46 -11.08
N VAL A 221 2.50 18.82 -11.96
CA VAL A 221 3.64 17.95 -12.31
C VAL A 221 4.97 18.69 -12.31
N LEU A 222 5.06 19.83 -12.99
CA LEU A 222 6.34 20.50 -13.23
C LEU A 222 7.02 21.02 -11.95
N PRO A 223 6.30 21.61 -10.97
CA PRO A 223 6.90 22.11 -9.72
C PRO A 223 7.42 21.02 -8.78
N PHE A 224 7.00 19.77 -8.97
CA PHE A 224 7.35 18.66 -8.09
C PHE A 224 8.71 18.09 -8.48
N GLU A 225 9.74 18.43 -7.70
CA GLU A 225 11.11 17.95 -7.88
C GLU A 225 11.38 16.72 -7.02
N VAL A 226 12.39 15.96 -7.40
CA VAL A 226 12.78 14.75 -6.68
C VAL A 226 13.48 15.14 -5.37
N LEU A 227 12.87 14.80 -4.24
CA LEU A 227 13.38 15.12 -2.91
C LEU A 227 14.33 14.04 -2.40
N PRO A 228 15.56 14.36 -1.96
CA PRO A 228 16.47 13.37 -1.40
C PRO A 228 15.99 12.89 -0.02
N VAL A 229 15.77 11.58 0.13
CA VAL A 229 15.28 10.99 1.39
C VAL A 229 16.30 10.04 2.00
N ILE A 230 16.92 9.18 1.19
CA ILE A 230 17.90 8.18 1.64
C ILE A 230 19.19 8.38 0.86
N ARG A 231 20.31 8.41 1.59
CA ARG A 231 21.64 8.30 1.02
C ARG A 231 22.08 6.85 1.02
N ILE A 232 22.57 6.39 -0.13
CA ILE A 232 23.25 5.10 -0.29
C ILE A 232 24.62 5.42 -0.86
N ASP A 233 25.71 5.09 -0.17
CA ASP A 233 27.05 5.56 -0.54
C ASP A 233 27.44 5.29 -2.00
N GLU A 234 27.04 4.14 -2.56
CA GLU A 234 27.30 3.79 -3.95
C GLU A 234 26.34 4.43 -4.98
N LEU A 235 25.13 4.82 -4.56
CA LEU A 235 24.07 5.31 -5.47
C LEU A 235 23.77 6.81 -5.30
N GLY A 236 24.31 7.44 -4.26
CA GLY A 236 24.07 8.84 -3.89
C GLY A 236 22.76 9.07 -3.13
N ASP A 237 22.29 10.31 -3.17
CA ASP A 237 21.09 10.80 -2.45
C ASP A 237 19.78 10.59 -3.25
N LEU A 238 19.93 10.22 -4.53
CA LEU A 238 18.85 10.02 -5.50
C LEU A 238 19.02 8.65 -6.18
N ALA A 239 18.93 7.59 -5.39
CA ALA A 239 19.28 6.24 -5.81
C ALA A 239 18.45 5.75 -7.02
N ALA A 240 17.16 6.11 -7.09
CA ALA A 240 16.31 5.76 -8.22
C ALA A 240 16.71 6.49 -9.51
N VAL A 241 17.09 7.77 -9.41
CA VAL A 241 17.60 8.55 -10.55
C VAL A 241 18.87 7.92 -11.09
N PHE A 242 19.84 7.64 -10.20
CA PHE A 242 21.09 6.99 -10.56
C PHE A 242 20.87 5.61 -11.19
N ALA A 243 19.98 4.79 -10.63
CA ALA A 243 19.66 3.48 -11.17
C ALA A 243 19.01 3.58 -12.56
N CYS A 244 18.07 4.51 -12.74
CA CYS A 244 17.43 4.74 -14.05
C CYS A 244 18.44 5.14 -15.12
N ASP A 245 19.40 6.00 -14.79
CA ASP A 245 20.46 6.41 -15.72
C ASP A 245 21.44 5.27 -16.01
N LYS A 246 21.86 4.53 -14.98
CA LYS A 246 22.76 3.36 -15.09
C LYS A 246 22.19 2.27 -16.00
N PHE A 247 20.90 1.97 -15.86
CA PHE A 247 20.21 0.97 -16.69
C PHE A 247 19.64 1.55 -17.99
N LYS A 248 19.89 2.84 -18.29
CA LYS A 248 19.43 3.56 -19.49
C LYS A 248 17.91 3.47 -19.70
N ILE A 249 17.15 3.50 -18.60
CA ILE A 249 15.69 3.46 -18.62
C ILE A 249 15.17 4.75 -19.25
N ARG A 250 14.34 4.64 -20.29
CA ARG A 250 13.79 5.78 -21.04
C ARG A 250 12.30 5.98 -20.78
N SER A 251 11.58 4.93 -20.40
CA SER A 251 10.13 4.96 -20.23
C SER A 251 9.70 4.07 -19.07
N GLN A 252 8.53 4.34 -18.48
CA GLN A 252 7.87 3.44 -17.52
C GLN A 252 7.55 2.05 -18.10
N ASN A 253 7.64 1.89 -19.42
CA ASN A 253 7.40 0.63 -20.12
C ASN A 253 8.62 -0.31 -20.15
N ASP A 254 9.80 0.14 -19.72
CA ASP A 254 11.04 -0.65 -19.73
C ASP A 254 11.07 -1.66 -18.55
N THR A 255 10.07 -2.54 -18.49
CA THR A 255 9.73 -3.36 -17.30
C THR A 255 10.88 -4.22 -16.78
N GLU A 256 11.67 -4.84 -17.67
CA GLU A 256 12.80 -5.68 -17.27
C GLU A 256 13.94 -4.85 -16.65
N ALA A 257 14.24 -3.68 -17.23
CA ALA A 257 15.26 -2.78 -16.71
C ALA A 257 14.80 -2.15 -15.39
N LEU A 258 13.53 -1.77 -15.30
CA LEU A 258 12.92 -1.25 -14.07
C LEU A 258 12.94 -2.27 -12.93
N ALA A 259 12.68 -3.55 -13.22
CA ALA A 259 12.79 -4.61 -12.22
C ALA A 259 14.23 -4.72 -11.67
N LYS A 260 15.24 -4.74 -12.55
CA LYS A 260 16.66 -4.76 -12.14
C LYS A 260 17.06 -3.52 -11.34
N ALA A 261 16.58 -2.34 -11.74
CA ALA A 261 16.80 -1.09 -11.02
C ALA A 261 16.16 -1.12 -9.63
N LYS A 262 14.92 -1.61 -9.54
CA LYS A 262 14.15 -1.72 -8.31
C LYS A 262 14.83 -2.66 -7.31
N ASP A 263 15.26 -3.84 -7.76
CA ASP A 263 15.95 -4.80 -6.90
C ASP A 263 17.26 -4.21 -6.35
N LEU A 264 18.03 -3.50 -7.17
CA LEU A 264 19.24 -2.81 -6.75
C LEU A 264 18.96 -1.75 -5.66
N VAL A 265 18.01 -0.85 -5.92
CA VAL A 265 17.70 0.27 -5.01
C VAL A 265 17.06 -0.22 -3.72
N TYR A 266 16.15 -1.20 -3.77
CA TYR A 266 15.49 -1.72 -2.57
C TYR A 266 16.44 -2.50 -1.68
N LEU A 267 17.27 -3.37 -2.27
CA LEU A 267 18.21 -4.19 -1.51
C LEU A 267 19.27 -3.31 -0.83
N LYS A 268 19.91 -2.42 -1.60
CA LYS A 268 20.92 -1.51 -1.03
C LYS A 268 20.31 -0.49 -0.08
N GLY A 269 19.15 0.05 -0.41
CA GLY A 269 18.47 1.03 0.43
C GLY A 269 18.11 0.48 1.82
N PHE A 270 17.77 -0.80 1.93
CA PHE A 270 17.45 -1.39 3.23
C PHE A 270 18.69 -1.62 4.10
N TYR A 271 19.79 -2.12 3.53
CA TYR A 271 20.99 -2.51 4.30
C TYR A 271 22.04 -1.40 4.46
N GLU A 272 22.21 -0.57 3.43
CA GLU A 272 23.24 0.47 3.36
C GLU A 272 22.65 1.89 3.47
N GLY A 273 21.32 2.02 3.39
CA GLY A 273 20.66 3.33 3.35
C GLY A 273 20.69 4.06 4.69
N VAL A 274 20.96 5.36 4.63
CA VAL A 274 20.90 6.30 5.76
C VAL A 274 19.88 7.39 5.48
N LEU A 275 18.98 7.65 6.43
CA LEU A 275 17.93 8.65 6.26
C LEU A 275 18.49 10.08 6.33
N LEU A 276 18.09 10.94 5.40
CA LEU A 276 18.58 12.33 5.30
C LEU A 276 17.61 13.38 5.89
N VAL A 277 16.36 12.99 6.14
CA VAL A 277 15.24 13.88 6.46
C VAL A 277 14.42 13.34 7.63
N GLY A 278 13.57 14.20 8.20
CA GLY A 278 12.70 13.86 9.33
C GLY A 278 13.43 13.70 10.67
N ASP A 279 12.70 13.24 11.67
CA ASP A 279 13.18 13.15 13.06
C ASP A 279 14.26 12.08 13.26
N TYR A 280 14.34 11.10 12.35
CA TYR A 280 15.32 10.01 12.39
C TYR A 280 16.49 10.21 11.43
N LYS A 281 16.74 11.46 11.03
CA LYS A 281 17.89 11.83 10.19
C LYS A 281 19.20 11.29 10.76
N GLY A 282 20.01 10.66 9.90
CA GLY A 282 21.29 10.04 10.23
C GLY A 282 21.18 8.59 10.72
N MET A 283 19.97 8.05 10.92
CA MET A 283 19.78 6.63 11.25
C MET A 283 19.83 5.74 10.01
N SER A 284 20.19 4.46 10.22
CA SER A 284 20.03 3.42 9.21
C SER A 284 18.54 3.25 8.86
N VAL A 285 18.25 2.92 7.61
CA VAL A 285 16.87 2.65 7.14
C VAL A 285 16.23 1.51 7.94
N ALA A 286 16.99 0.46 8.26
CA ALA A 286 16.50 -0.67 9.06
C ALA A 286 16.01 -0.25 10.45
N ASP A 287 16.70 0.70 11.10
CA ASP A 287 16.33 1.20 12.43
C ASP A 287 15.24 2.29 12.37
N ALA A 288 15.26 3.13 11.33
CA ALA A 288 14.32 4.23 11.17
C ALA A 288 12.92 3.75 10.74
N LYS A 289 12.84 2.76 9.84
CA LYS A 289 11.59 2.23 9.29
C LYS A 289 10.53 1.88 10.33
N PRO A 290 10.79 1.07 11.38
CA PRO A 290 9.78 0.75 12.39
C PRO A 290 9.34 1.98 13.19
N LYS A 291 10.23 2.97 13.39
CA LYS A 291 9.93 4.18 14.16
C LYS A 291 9.06 5.15 13.37
N VAL A 292 9.42 5.45 12.12
CA VAL A 292 8.62 6.27 11.21
C VAL A 292 7.21 5.69 11.06
N ARG A 293 7.10 4.37 10.88
CA ARG A 293 5.81 3.67 10.84
C ARG A 293 5.01 3.89 12.13
N ALA A 294 5.64 3.76 13.29
CA ALA A 294 4.95 3.96 14.57
C ALA A 294 4.43 5.39 14.74
N ASP A 295 5.15 6.38 14.23
CA ASP A 295 4.72 7.78 14.29
C ASP A 295 3.60 8.07 13.31
N LEU A 296 3.65 7.52 12.08
CA LEU A 296 2.55 7.58 11.12
C LEU A 296 1.25 6.97 11.65
N ILE A 297 1.34 5.92 12.48
CA ILE A 297 0.16 5.26 13.09
C ILE A 297 -0.44 6.11 14.22
N LYS A 298 0.34 6.97 14.87
CA LYS A 298 -0.12 7.82 15.97
C LYS A 298 -0.80 9.11 15.49
N GLN A 299 -0.61 9.49 14.23
CA GLN A 299 -1.24 10.65 13.59
C GLN A 299 -2.72 10.38 13.33
#